data_AF-F0JGX2-F1
#
_entry.id   AF-F0JGX2-F1
#
_cell.length_a   1.000
_cell.length_b   1.000
_cell.length_c   1.000
_cell.angle_alpha   90.00
_cell.angle_beta   90.00
_cell.angle_gamma   90.00
#
_symmetry.space_group_name_H-M   'P 1'
#
loop_
_entity.id
_entity.type
_entity.pdbx_description
1 polymer ?
#
loop_
_entity_poly.entity_id
_entity_poly.type
_entity_poly.pdbx_seq_one_letter_code
_entity_poly.pdbx_strand_id
1 'polypeptide(L)'
;MTRKFDPELLYVECHRCGQPILWKRGMTTKLLKLAKIDPSTLDERCVILSEGCPGCVPDETTFTTQVIRLNREKDERTSMPAVAN
;
A
#
# COMPACT_ATOMS: atom_id res chain seq x y z
N MET A 1 18.33 -9.58 17.47
CA MET A 1 17.60 -10.20 16.34
C MET A 1 16.69 -9.15 15.73
N THR A 2 17.07 -8.54 14.62
CA THR A 2 16.14 -7.73 13.82
C THR A 2 15.08 -8.69 13.27
N ARG A 3 13.86 -8.62 13.80
CA ARG A 3 12.73 -9.37 13.25
C ARG A 3 12.57 -8.92 11.80
N LYS A 4 12.79 -9.83 10.85
CA LYS A 4 12.51 -9.55 9.44
C LYS A 4 11.01 -9.39 9.28
N PHE A 5 10.57 -8.29 8.69
CA PHE A 5 9.18 -8.07 8.37
C PHE A 5 8.74 -9.12 7.33
N ASP A 6 7.57 -9.72 7.54
CA ASP A 6 7.00 -10.63 6.55
C ASP A 6 6.26 -9.81 5.48
N PRO A 7 6.76 -9.74 4.23
CA PRO A 7 6.14 -8.96 3.18
C PRO A 7 4.71 -9.42 2.84
N GLU A 8 4.32 -10.65 3.19
CA GLU A 8 2.95 -11.13 3.00
C GLU A 8 1.95 -10.45 3.95
N LEU A 9 2.43 -9.70 4.95
CA LEU A 9 1.61 -8.86 5.84
C LEU A 9 1.40 -7.43 5.32
N LEU A 10 1.97 -7.07 4.17
CA LEU A 10 1.71 -5.77 3.57
C LEU A 10 0.23 -5.66 3.16
N TYR A 11 -0.40 -4.58 3.59
CA TYR A 11 -1.73 -4.23 3.13
C TYR A 11 -1.68 -3.85 1.65
N VAL A 12 -2.67 -4.34 0.88
CA VAL A 12 -2.80 -4.07 -0.55
C VAL A 12 -4.15 -3.42 -0.80
N GLU A 13 -4.15 -2.25 -1.44
CA GLU A 13 -5.35 -1.45 -1.67
C GLU A 13 -5.53 -1.15 -3.16
N CYS A 14 -6.79 -1.16 -3.61
CA CYS A 14 -7.15 -0.64 -4.92
C CYS A 14 -7.18 0.89 -4.89
N HIS A 15 -6.35 1.55 -5.70
CA HIS A 15 -6.30 3.00 -5.79
C HIS A 15 -7.63 3.63 -6.26
N ARG A 16 -8.46 2.87 -7.00
CA ARG A 16 -9.72 3.37 -7.57
C ARG A 16 -10.89 3.36 -6.59
N CYS A 17 -11.09 2.26 -5.85
CA CYS A 17 -12.26 2.09 -4.97
C CYS A 17 -11.91 1.98 -3.49
N GLY A 18 -10.64 1.98 -3.12
CA GLY A 18 -10.17 1.83 -1.74
C GLY A 18 -10.40 0.44 -1.14
N GLN A 19 -10.93 -0.52 -1.91
CA GLN A 19 -11.16 -1.87 -1.41
C GLN A 19 -9.83 -2.62 -1.26
N PRO A 20 -9.70 -3.45 -0.19
CA PRO A 20 -8.54 -4.30 -0.02
C PRO A 20 -8.47 -5.36 -1.11
N ILE A 21 -7.27 -5.63 -1.62
CA ILE A 21 -7.02 -6.69 -2.59
C ILE A 21 -6.39 -7.87 -1.87
N LEU A 22 -7.08 -9.00 -1.90
CA LEU A 22 -6.57 -10.24 -1.31
C LEU A 22 -5.73 -10.99 -2.33
N TRP A 23 -4.47 -11.24 -1.97
CA TRP A 23 -3.60 -12.07 -2.76
C TRP A 23 -3.40 -13.44 -2.13
N LYS A 24 -3.13 -14.42 -2.99
CA LYS A 24 -2.67 -15.73 -2.54
C LYS A 24 -1.30 -15.57 -1.90
N ARG A 25 -1.06 -16.35 -0.85
CA ARG A 25 0.24 -16.44 -0.17
C ARG A 25 1.39 -16.58 -1.18
N GLY A 26 2.43 -15.80 -0.99
CA GLY A 26 3.65 -15.76 -1.80
C GLY A 26 3.58 -14.82 -3.01
N MET A 27 2.41 -14.24 -3.30
CA MET A 27 2.26 -13.30 -4.42
C MET A 27 3.01 -12.00 -4.15
N THR A 28 2.94 -11.46 -2.93
CA THR A 28 3.66 -10.23 -2.56
C THR A 28 5.15 -10.43 -2.71
N THR A 29 5.69 -11.51 -2.14
CA THR A 29 7.11 -11.89 -2.28
C THR A 29 7.52 -12.05 -3.74
N LYS A 30 6.68 -12.67 -4.57
CA LYS A 30 6.92 -12.83 -6.01
C LYS A 30 6.99 -11.48 -6.72
N LEU A 31 6.05 -10.58 -6.47
CA LEU A 31 6.01 -9.26 -7.10
C LEU A 31 7.21 -8.39 -6.68
N LEU A 32 7.56 -8.37 -5.39
CA LEU A 32 8.74 -7.65 -4.90
C LEU A 32 10.02 -8.15 -5.59
N LYS A 33 10.16 -9.48 -5.75
CA LYS A 33 11.30 -10.07 -6.47
C LYS A 33 11.35 -9.66 -7.94
N LEU A 34 10.20 -9.63 -8.63
CA LEU A 34 10.11 -9.17 -10.02
C LEU A 34 10.47 -7.68 -10.15
N ALA A 35 10.06 -6.86 -9.18
CA ALA A 35 10.36 -5.44 -9.11
C ALA A 35 11.79 -5.14 -8.59
N LYS A 36 12.58 -6.16 -8.22
CA LYS A 36 13.91 -6.03 -7.61
C LYS A 36 13.90 -5.18 -6.33
N ILE A 37 12.81 -5.24 -5.57
CA ILE A 37 12.69 -4.58 -4.26
C ILE A 37 13.21 -5.53 -3.19
N ASP A 38 14.13 -5.06 -2.35
CA ASP A 38 14.62 -5.83 -1.20
C ASP A 38 13.58 -5.78 -0.05
N PRO A 39 13.00 -6.93 0.36
CA PRO A 39 12.04 -6.98 1.46
C PRO A 39 12.59 -6.45 2.79
N SER A 40 13.92 -6.42 2.98
CA SER A 40 14.54 -5.88 4.20
C SER A 40 14.32 -4.38 4.40
N THR A 41 13.95 -3.69 3.32
CA THR A 41 13.64 -2.24 3.31
C THR A 41 12.18 -1.92 3.61
N LEU A 42 11.35 -2.96 3.78
CA LEU A 42 9.91 -2.86 4.01
C LEU A 42 9.60 -3.06 5.50
N ASP A 43 8.59 -2.35 5.96
CA ASP A 43 8.08 -2.41 7.33
C ASP A 43 6.57 -2.14 7.34
N GLU A 44 5.98 -2.03 8.53
CA GLU A 44 4.54 -1.82 8.73
C GLU A 44 4.00 -0.49 8.16
N ARG A 45 4.87 0.43 7.72
CA ARG A 45 4.47 1.69 7.08
C ARG A 45 4.40 1.58 5.57
N CYS A 46 4.77 0.45 4.99
CA CYS A 46 4.64 0.22 3.57
C CYS A 46 3.25 -0.32 3.23
N VAL A 47 2.69 0.15 2.13
CA VAL A 47 1.42 -0.32 1.55
C VAL A 47 1.65 -0.55 0.07
N ILE A 48 0.95 -1.54 -0.50
CA ILE A 48 0.94 -1.77 -1.94
C ILE A 48 -0.34 -1.16 -2.51
N LEU A 49 -0.18 -0.23 -3.45
CA LEU A 49 -1.30 0.30 -4.24
C LEU A 49 -1.38 -0.44 -5.57
N SER A 50 -2.59 -0.82 -5.96
CA SER A 50 -2.91 -1.41 -7.26
C SER A 50 -3.75 -0.44 -8.08
N GLU A 51 -3.39 -0.22 -9.33
CA GLU A 51 -4.06 0.68 -10.29
C GLU A 51 -5.39 0.10 -10.85
N GLY A 52 -6.11 -0.62 -10.01
CA GLY A 52 -7.34 -1.32 -10.35
C GLY A 52 -7.51 -2.58 -9.51
N CYS A 53 -8.70 -3.16 -9.61
CA CYS A 53 -9.04 -4.46 -9.05
C CYS A 53 -10.16 -5.08 -9.91
N PRO A 54 -10.42 -6.39 -9.78
CA PRO A 54 -11.50 -7.05 -10.53
C PRO A 54 -12.89 -6.46 -10.31
N GLY A 55 -13.10 -5.75 -9.20
CA GLY A 55 -14.35 -5.00 -8.96
C GLY A 55 -14.46 -3.70 -9.75
N CYS A 56 -13.34 -3.02 -10.03
CA CYS A 56 -13.32 -1.78 -10.81
C CYS A 56 -13.25 -2.03 -12.31
N VAL A 57 -12.49 -3.04 -12.72
CA VAL A 57 -12.24 -3.38 -14.13
C VAL A 57 -12.37 -4.90 -14.30
N PRO A 58 -13.60 -5.42 -14.46
CA PRO A 58 -13.87 -6.86 -14.48
C PRO A 58 -13.17 -7.63 -15.61
N ASP A 59 -12.92 -6.95 -16.73
CA ASP A 59 -12.28 -7.54 -17.92
C ASP A 59 -10.74 -7.58 -17.82
N GLU A 60 -10.16 -6.99 -16.77
CA GLU A 60 -8.73 -6.91 -16.58
C GLU A 60 -8.27 -7.83 -15.43
N THR A 61 -7.20 -8.59 -15.69
CA THR A 61 -6.64 -9.55 -14.73
C THR A 61 -5.26 -9.18 -14.24
N THR A 62 -4.67 -8.14 -14.83
CA THR A 62 -3.32 -7.67 -14.52
C THR A 62 -3.39 -6.19 -14.21
N PHE A 63 -2.92 -5.81 -13.03
CA PHE A 63 -2.93 -4.42 -12.57
C PHE A 63 -1.50 -3.99 -12.26
N THR A 64 -1.15 -2.77 -12.65
CA THR A 64 0.10 -2.15 -12.20
C THR A 64 0.03 -1.94 -10.70
N THR A 65 1.12 -2.25 -9.99
CA THR A 65 1.21 -2.10 -8.54
C THR A 65 2.45 -1.32 -8.14
N GLN A 66 2.35 -0.57 -7.05
CA GLN A 66 3.43 0.26 -6.51
C GLN A 66 3.52 0.06 -5.00
N VAL A 67 4.74 0.00 -4.47
CA VAL A 67 4.98 0.02 -3.03
C VAL A 67 5.17 1.46 -2.61
N ILE A 68 4.29 1.96 -1.75
CA ILE A 68 4.40 3.30 -1.15
C ILE A 68 4.75 3.18 0.33
N ARG A 69 5.50 4.15 0.83
CA ARG A 69 5.76 4.30 2.25
C ARG A 69 4.90 5.44 2.78
N LEU A 70 4.07 5.15 3.76
CA LEU A 70 3.25 6.14 4.43
C LEU A 70 4.16 7.04 5.27
N ASN A 71 4.12 8.34 4.98
CA ASN A 71 4.70 9.34 5.88
C ASN A 71 3.80 9.46 7.10
N ARG A 72 4.41 9.54 8.29
CA ARG A 72 3.70 9.86 9.54
C ARG A 72 2.85 11.12 9.28
N GLU A 73 1.63 11.13 9.83
CA GLU A 73 0.64 12.21 9.72
C GLU A 73 1.29 13.56 9.43
N LYS A 74 0.81 14.26 8.39
CA LYS A 74 1.13 15.68 8.21
C LYS A 74 0.79 16.38 9.53
N ASP A 75 1.80 16.69 10.34
CA ASP A 75 1.71 17.53 11.54
C ASP A 75 1.40 18.99 11.08
N GLU A 76 0.16 19.27 10.67
CA GLU A 76 -0.32 20.62 10.37
C GLU A 76 -1.75 20.72 10.94
N ARG A 77 -1.96 21.10 12.21
CA ARG A 77 -1.98 22.51 12.65
C ARG A 77 -2.26 23.48 11.50
N THR A 78 -3.52 23.55 11.09
CA THR A 78 -4.15 24.85 10.85
C THR A 78 -5.37 24.93 11.76
N SER A 79 -5.12 25.27 13.02
CA SER A 79 -6.12 25.94 13.84
C SER A 79 -6.48 27.24 13.13
N MET A 80 -7.59 27.25 12.41
CA MET A 80 -8.23 28.51 12.02
C MET A 80 -8.47 29.31 13.31
N PRO A 81 -8.11 30.61 13.37
CA PRO A 81 -8.64 31.43 14.45
C PRO A 81 -10.14 31.55 14.19
N ALA A 82 -10.94 31.07 15.13
CA ALA A 82 -12.36 31.38 15.15
C ALA A 82 -12.49 32.90 15.26
N VAL A 83 -12.94 33.54 14.17
CA VAL A 83 -13.35 34.94 14.21
C VAL A 83 -14.67 34.96 14.98
N ALA A 84 -14.61 35.46 16.22
CA ALA A 84 -15.79 35.79 16.99
C ALA A 84 -16.40 37.07 16.38
N ASN A 85 -17.66 36.96 15.94
CA ASN A 85 -18.56 38.10 15.74
C ASN A 85 -19.53 38.14 16.92
#